data_AF-A0ABD0P0Q9-F1
#
_entry.id   AF-A0ABD0P0Q9-F1
#
_cell.length_a   1.000
_cell.length_b   1.000
_cell.length_c   1.000
_cell.angle_alpha   90.00
_cell.angle_beta   90.00
_cell.angle_gamma   90.00
#
_symmetry.space_group_name_H-M   'P 1'
#
loop_
_entity.id
_entity.type
_entity.pdbx_description
1 polymer ?
#
loop_
_entity_poly.entity_id
_entity_poly.type
_entity_poly.pdbx_seq_one_letter_code
_entity_poly.pdbx_strand_id
1 'polypeptide(L)' 'NPDKGIQFLISRGFIPDTAIGVAHFLLQRKGLSRQMIGEFLGNSKRQFNRDVL' A
#
# COMPACT_ATOMS: atom_id res chain seq x y z
N ASN A 1 1.00 6.46 9.82
CA ASN A 1 0.74 5.01 9.83
C ASN A 1 0.26 4.60 8.43
N PRO A 2 1.13 4.01 7.59
CA PRO A 2 0.87 3.73 6.18
C PRO A 2 -0.38 2.87 5.96
N ASP A 3 -0.59 1.86 6.81
CA ASP A 3 -1.75 0.97 6.75
C ASP A 3 -3.09 1.69 6.78
N LYS A 4 -3.26 2.69 7.66
CA LYS A 4 -4.51 3.46 7.74
C LYS A 4 -4.76 4.28 6.47
N GLY A 5 -3.70 4.78 5.83
CA GLY A 5 -3.79 5.51 4.57
C GLY A 5 -4.25 4.59 3.43
N ILE A 6 -3.66 3.40 3.32
CA ILE A 6 -4.04 2.40 2.32
C ILE A 6 -5.47 1.90 2.55
N GLN A 7 -5.83 1.57 3.79
CA GLN A 7 -7.19 1.15 4.14
C GLN A 7 -8.23 2.21 3.79
N PHE A 8 -7.92 3.50 4.01
CA PHE A 8 -8.79 4.60 3.64
C PHE A 8 -8.97 4.71 2.13
N LEU A 9 -7.89 4.57 1.36
CA LEU A 9 -7.94 4.62 -0.10
C LEU A 9 -8.74 3.45 -0.67
N ILE A 10 -8.58 2.24 -0.12
CA ILE A 10 -9.39 1.07 -0.48
C ILE A 10 -10.86 1.31 -0.15
N SER A 11 -11.16 1.73 1.08
CA SER A 11 -12.54 1.96 1.54
C SER A 11 -13.27 3.04 0.74
N ARG A 12 -12.55 4.03 0.21
CA ARG A 12 -13.11 5.08 -0.65
C ARG A 12 -13.16 4.69 -2.13
N GLY A 13 -12.67 3.50 -2.50
CA GLY A 13 -12.66 3.00 -3.88
C GLY A 13 -11.60 3.63 -4.78
N PHE A 14 -10.59 4.29 -4.22
CA PHE A 14 -9.48 4.88 -5.00
C PHE A 14 -8.48 3.84 -5.48
N ILE A 15 -8.35 2.72 -4.75
CA ILE A 15 -7.50 1.59 -5.09
C ILE A 15 -8.23 0.28 -4.87
N PRO A 16 -7.89 -0.77 -5.64
CA PRO A 16 -8.49 -2.08 -5.45
C PRO A 16 -8.02 -2.71 -4.14
N ASP A 17 -8.88 -3.48 -3.46
CA ASP A 17 -8.54 -4.29 -2.29
C ASP A 17 -7.77 -5.57 -2.70
N THR A 18 -6.70 -5.38 -3.48
CA THR A 18 -5.84 -6.47 -3.94
C THR A 18 -4.39 -6.05 -3.77
N ALA A 19 -3.53 -7.02 -3.42
CA ALA A 19 -2.12 -6.76 -3.21
C ALA A 19 -1.47 -6.12 -4.46
N ILE A 20 -1.79 -6.64 -5.65
CA ILE A 20 -1.33 -6.11 -6.95
C ILE A 20 -1.82 -4.67 -7.18
N GLY A 21 -3.10 -4.39 -6.90
CA GLY A 21 -3.68 -3.05 -7.07
C GLY A 21 -3.01 -2.02 -6.16
N VAL A 22 -2.71 -2.41 -4.92
CA VAL A 22 -1.95 -1.58 -3.97
C VAL A 22 -0.50 -1.40 -4.44
N ALA A 23 0.17 -2.45 -4.89
CA ALA A 23 1.54 -2.38 -5.42
C ALA A 23 1.64 -1.41 -6.61
N HIS A 24 0.73 -1.55 -7.58
CA HIS A 24 0.63 -0.65 -8.73
C HIS A 24 0.42 0.81 -8.31
N PHE A 25 -0.46 1.06 -7.35
CA PHE A 25 -0.69 2.40 -6.83
C PHE A 25 0.56 3.00 -6.18
N LEU A 26 1.25 2.23 -5.32
CA LEU A 26 2.46 2.67 -4.63
C LEU A 26 3.60 2.99 -5.61
N LEU A 27 3.71 2.24 -6.70
CA LEU A 27 4.74 2.42 -7.72
C LEU A 27 4.41 3.52 -8.75
N GLN A 28 3.14 3.72 -9.11
CA GLN A 28 2.75 4.68 -10.16
C GLN A 28 2.43 6.09 -9.65
N ARG A 29 1.92 6.27 -8.41
CA ARG A 29 1.49 7.60 -7.95
C ARG A 29 2.65 8.48 -7.49
N LYS A 30 2.80 9.62 -8.17
CA LYS A 30 3.63 10.75 -7.71
C LYS A 30 2.99 11.36 -6.45
N GLY A 31 3.81 11.68 -5.44
CA GLY A 31 3.37 12.31 -4.18
C GLY A 31 3.33 11.37 -2.96
N LEU A 32 3.68 10.09 -3.11
CA LEU A 32 3.89 9.18 -1.99
C LEU A 32 5.34 9.27 -1.49
N SER A 33 5.52 9.28 -0.17
CA SER A 33 6.85 9.22 0.44
C SER A 33 7.45 7.82 0.21
N ARG A 34 8.66 7.76 -0.36
CA ARG A 34 9.41 6.50 -0.52
C ARG A 34 9.64 5.78 0.81
N GLN A 35 9.75 6.55 1.90
CA GLN A 35 9.90 6.00 3.25
C GLN A 35 8.62 5.28 3.70
N MET A 36 7.44 5.84 3.43
CA MET A 36 6.16 5.19 3.74
C MET A 36 5.94 3.92 2.91
N ILE A 37 6.40 3.91 1.65
CA ILE A 37 6.34 2.72 0.80
C ILE A 37 7.21 1.62 1.42
N GLY A 38 8.45 1.93 1.80
CA GLY A 38 9.35 0.97 2.45
C GLY A 38 8.81 0.46 3.80
N GLU A 39 8.18 1.33 4.59
CA GLU A 39 7.56 0.96 5.87
C GLU A 39 6.33 0.06 5.68
N PHE A 40 5.54 0.28 4.62
CA PHE A 40 4.41 -0.58 4.27
C PHE A 40 4.86 -1.95 3.76
N LEU A 41 5.79 -1.99 2.79
CA LEU A 41 6.31 -3.24 2.19
C LEU A 41 7.17 -4.04 3.18
N GLY A 42 7.92 -3.35 4.05
CA GLY A 42 8.78 -3.95 5.06
C GLY A 42 8.04 -4.52 6.27
N ASN A 43 6.71 -4.34 6.34
CA ASN A 43 5.90 -4.84 7.45
C ASN A 43 5.67 -6.36 7.32
N SER A 44 6.65 -7.14 7.75
CA SER A 44 6.67 -8.60 7.73
C SER A 44 5.60 -9.28 8.60
N LYS A 45 4.91 -8.52 9.46
CA LYS A 45 3.81 -9.03 10.31
C LYS A 45 2.50 -9.23 9.55
N ARG A 46 2.35 -8.64 8.36
CA ARG A 46 1.14 -8.75 7.54
C ARG A 46 1.43 -9.53 6.27
N GLN A 47 0.74 -10.65 6.10
CA GLN A 47 0.80 -11.47 4.87
C GLN A 47 0.47 -10.63 3.63
N PHE A 48 -0.56 -9.79 3.74
CA PHE A 48 -0.97 -8.87 2.67
C PHE A 48 0.16 -7.92 2.23
N ASN A 49 0.95 -7.38 3.16
CA ASN A 49 2.03 -6.46 2.82
C ASN A 49 3.21 -7.19 2.15
N ARG A 50 3.38 -8.48 2.46
CA ARG A 50 4.30 -9.38 1.76
C ARG A 50 3.80 -9.74 0.37
N ASP A 51 2.50 -9.96 0.20
CA ASP A 51 1.91 -10.28 -1.11
C ASP A 51 1.94 -9.07 -2.08
N VAL A 52 2.16 -7.86 -1.56
CA VAL A 52 2.36 -6.61 -2.33
C VAL A 52 3.80 -6.48 -2.84
N LEU A 53 4.78 -7.14 -2.20
CA LEU A 53 6.20 -7.13 -2.57
C LEU A 53 6.47 -8.12 -3.72
#